data_AF-A0AAX6EF36-F1
#
_entry.id   AF-A0AAX6EF36-F1
#
_cell.length_a   1.000
_cell.length_b   1.000
_cell.length_c   1.000
_cell.angle_alpha   90.00
_cell.angle_beta   90.00
_cell.angle_gamma   90.00
#
_symmetry.space_group_name_H-M   'P 1'
#
loop_
_entity.id
_entity.type
_entity.pdbx_description
1 polymer ?
#
loop_
_entity_poly.entity_id
_entity_poly.type
_entity_poly.pdbx_seq_one_letter_code
_entity_poly.pdbx_strand_id
1 'polypeptide(L)'
;MDPNPEPGSSWTRLSWDLTDLILSLLPVGSIIRSSVVCRHWRSVVADPSFRARSTGNPWFFLHGRNSVYHKQDQAFGYDPVSDSWTRLPARSLHPDLFSGAGGFSFACGFGSGSGSETRFSYAPLPAGPWTDAPPLSFSRLNPLVGVLDDGSFLVVGGARFIGGLVDIEDRLATELYDPGAGGAWEVCAPLPAEFRSGGSSSHWLSSCVLRSRRLLVVLGTYSGLLSAFDVARREWAPVRALRPAGVLLSSLVACGEKLVLTGLCSAPPGAGGGDVEEEGCVFRLWEVDYESLSISEIAVMPRELMSLVFEESEFASLRCVGAEGLVYVFNEDHHRGYTACVCEIGRRPPCRWRKLPPLPGPLNRFHKVVAFASPINFHSLLPAPPPPPAPD
;
A
#
# COMPACT_ATOMS: atom_id res chain seq x y z
N MET A 1 59.47 16.90 32.51
CA MET A 1 59.18 15.58 31.90
C MET A 1 57.77 15.23 32.31
N ASP A 2 56.80 15.79 31.59
CA ASP A 2 55.40 15.37 31.73
C ASP A 2 55.20 14.14 30.84
N PRO A 3 54.53 13.08 31.33
CA PRO A 3 54.26 11.92 30.51
C PRO A 3 53.20 12.31 29.47
N ASN A 4 53.52 12.01 28.22
CA ASN A 4 52.66 12.13 27.06
C ASN A 4 51.31 11.44 27.35
N PRO A 5 50.15 12.09 27.16
CA PRO A 5 48.87 11.40 27.30
C PRO A 5 48.77 10.34 26.20
N GLU A 6 48.53 9.09 26.59
CA GLU A 6 48.32 7.99 25.65
C GLU A 6 47.19 8.31 24.65
N PRO A 7 47.29 7.90 23.38
CA PRO A 7 46.22 8.01 22.41
C PRO A 7 45.14 6.93 22.69
N GLY A 8 44.52 7.00 23.86
CA GLY A 8 43.35 6.21 24.24
C GLY A 8 42.10 6.77 23.59
N SER A 9 42.02 6.73 22.26
CA SER A 9 40.88 7.23 21.49
C SER A 9 39.66 6.31 21.66
N SER A 10 38.84 6.55 22.69
CA SER A 10 37.52 5.89 22.83
C SER A 10 36.58 6.18 21.65
N TRP A 11 36.89 7.18 20.83
CA TRP A 11 36.19 7.53 19.59
C TRP A 11 36.49 6.61 18.40
N THR A 12 37.49 5.72 18.48
CA THR A 12 37.85 4.83 17.35
C THR A 12 36.94 3.63 17.18
N ARG A 13 36.03 3.36 18.13
CA ARG A 13 35.06 2.26 18.03
C ARG A 13 33.69 2.75 18.49
N LEU A 14 32.78 2.95 17.53
CA LEU A 14 31.35 3.10 17.82
C LEU A 14 30.88 1.87 18.62
N SER A 15 30.09 2.10 19.67
CA SER A 15 29.46 0.99 20.38
C SER A 15 28.45 0.27 19.48
N TRP A 16 28.08 -0.96 19.85
CA TRP A 16 27.05 -1.72 19.15
C TRP A 16 25.74 -0.95 19.06
N ASP A 17 25.28 -0.37 20.17
CA ASP A 17 24.02 0.37 20.24
C ASP A 17 24.03 1.64 19.38
N LEU A 18 25.17 2.35 19.32
CA LEU A 18 25.30 3.53 18.47
C LEU A 18 25.34 3.16 16.99
N THR A 19 26.02 2.06 16.64
CA THR A 19 26.06 1.57 15.26
C THR A 19 24.67 1.14 14.81
N ASP A 20 23.96 0.40 15.67
CA ASP A 20 22.56 0.01 15.47
C ASP A 20 21.65 1.23 15.23
N LEU A 21 21.70 2.22 16.11
CA LEU A 21 20.90 3.44 15.98
C LEU A 21 21.24 4.24 14.71
N ILE A 22 22.52 4.37 14.36
CA ILE A 22 22.92 5.09 13.15
C ILE A 22 22.39 4.38 11.92
N LEU A 23 22.58 3.05 11.83
CA LEU A 23 22.15 2.28 10.68
C LEU A 23 20.61 2.24 10.55
N SER A 24 19.86 2.26 11.66
CA SER A 24 18.39 2.23 11.63
C SER A 24 17.78 3.51 11.06
N LEU A 25 18.54 4.60 11.01
CA LEU A 25 18.11 5.89 10.45
C LEU A 25 18.42 6.04 8.96
N LEU A 26 19.12 5.09 8.35
CA LEU A 26 19.52 5.17 6.95
C LEU A 26 18.42 4.66 6.00
N PRO A 27 18.35 5.16 4.75
CA PRO A 27 17.51 4.56 3.71
C PRO A 27 17.85 3.08 3.50
N VAL A 28 16.89 2.29 3.04
CA VAL A 28 17.07 0.83 2.94
C VAL A 28 18.23 0.45 2.02
N GLY A 29 18.44 1.19 0.92
CA GLY A 29 19.58 0.96 0.05
C GLY A 29 20.93 1.12 0.77
N SER A 30 21.02 2.09 1.69
CA SER A 30 22.21 2.32 2.51
C SER A 30 22.37 1.26 3.59
N ILE A 31 21.28 0.78 4.19
CA ILE A 31 21.29 -0.35 5.14
C ILE A 31 21.82 -1.63 4.46
N ILE A 32 21.37 -1.93 3.25
CA ILE A 32 21.84 -3.12 2.52
C ILE A 32 23.33 -2.97 2.19
N ARG A 33 23.78 -1.78 1.76
CA ARG A 33 25.21 -1.52 1.47
C ARG A 33 26.06 -1.54 2.73
N SER A 34 25.55 -1.11 3.88
CA SER A 34 26.30 -1.15 5.15
C SER A 34 26.61 -2.58 5.58
N SER A 35 25.76 -3.55 5.21
CA SER A 35 25.96 -4.98 5.49
C SER A 35 27.18 -5.61 4.82
N VAL A 36 27.81 -4.93 3.85
CA VAL A 36 29.05 -5.41 3.20
C VAL A 36 30.32 -4.70 3.69
N VAL A 37 30.20 -3.71 4.59
CA VAL A 37 31.35 -2.95 5.08
C VAL A 37 32.24 -3.78 5.99
N CYS A 38 31.65 -4.46 6.99
CA CYS A 38 32.39 -5.36 7.89
C CYS A 38 31.45 -6.38 8.56
N ARG A 39 32.02 -7.43 9.17
CA ARG A 39 31.25 -8.47 9.88
C ARG A 39 30.37 -7.89 10.99
N HIS A 40 30.85 -6.85 11.68
CA HIS A 40 30.11 -6.20 12.76
C HIS A 40 28.83 -5.51 12.25
N TRP A 41 28.93 -4.65 11.23
CA TRP A 41 27.76 -3.97 10.64
C TRP A 41 26.79 -4.97 10.02
N ARG A 42 27.32 -6.00 9.36
CA ARG A 42 26.51 -7.11 8.86
C ARG A 42 25.72 -7.79 9.97
N SER A 43 26.35 -8.06 11.11
CA SER A 43 25.68 -8.71 12.26
C SER A 43 24.57 -7.84 12.81
N VAL A 44 24.77 -6.52 12.91
CA VAL A 44 23.74 -5.56 13.33
C VAL A 44 22.56 -5.57 12.36
N VAL A 45 22.82 -5.40 11.06
CA VAL A 45 21.77 -5.35 10.03
C VAL A 45 21.04 -6.70 9.88
N ALA A 46 21.73 -7.82 10.09
CA ALA A 46 21.14 -9.15 10.02
C ALA A 46 20.34 -9.53 11.28
N ASP A 47 20.45 -8.76 12.36
CA ASP A 47 19.73 -9.01 13.61
C ASP A 47 18.22 -8.78 13.42
N PRO A 48 17.34 -9.74 13.78
CA PRO A 48 15.89 -9.55 13.67
C PRO A 48 15.34 -8.38 14.50
N SER A 49 16.00 -8.02 15.60
CA SER A 49 15.62 -6.89 16.45
C SER A 49 15.93 -5.54 15.80
N PHE A 50 16.97 -5.47 14.94
CA PHE A 50 17.29 -4.27 14.18
C PHE A 50 16.14 -3.91 13.24
N ARG A 51 15.48 -4.90 12.62
CA ARG A 51 14.30 -4.70 11.77
C ARG A 51 13.15 -4.00 12.50
N ALA A 52 12.90 -4.37 13.75
CA ALA A 52 11.84 -3.76 14.55
C ALA A 52 12.13 -2.28 14.87
N ARG A 53 13.41 -1.88 14.86
CA ARG A 53 13.86 -0.50 15.08
C ARG A 53 14.01 0.29 13.78
N SER A 54 14.39 -0.36 12.68
CA SER A 54 14.45 0.24 11.35
C SER A 54 13.04 0.29 10.73
N THR A 55 12.12 1.00 11.37
CA THR A 55 10.81 1.32 10.79
C THR A 55 10.98 2.43 9.78
N GLY A 56 11.63 2.13 8.65
CA GLY A 56 11.69 3.03 7.51
C GLY A 56 10.27 3.30 7.00
N ASN A 57 10.06 4.48 6.43
CA ASN A 57 8.81 4.80 5.75
C ASN A 57 8.49 3.70 4.71
N PRO A 58 7.23 3.20 4.65
CA PRO A 58 6.82 2.24 3.64
C PRO A 58 7.19 2.73 2.25
N TRP A 59 7.65 1.80 1.42
CA TRP A 59 7.89 2.11 0.02
C TRP A 59 6.56 2.19 -0.72
N PHE A 60 6.50 3.08 -1.72
CA PHE A 60 5.40 3.11 -2.67
C PHE A 60 5.75 2.24 -3.87
N PHE A 61 4.95 1.21 -4.12
CA PHE A 61 5.15 0.26 -5.20
C PHE A 61 4.24 0.62 -6.37
N LEU A 62 4.79 0.58 -7.58
CA LEU A 62 4.07 0.79 -8.82
C LEU A 62 4.37 -0.36 -9.78
N HIS A 63 3.35 -1.15 -10.08
CA HIS A 63 3.43 -2.32 -10.95
C HIS A 63 2.66 -2.05 -12.24
N GLY A 64 3.40 -1.77 -13.32
CA GLY A 64 2.85 -1.56 -14.65
C GLY A 64 2.58 -2.88 -15.36
N ARG A 65 1.37 -3.02 -15.91
CA ARG A 65 0.92 -4.21 -16.63
C ARG A 65 0.63 -3.96 -18.09
N ASN A 66 1.10 -4.86 -18.93
CA ASN A 66 0.75 -4.93 -20.32
C ASN A 66 -0.23 -6.08 -20.57
N SER A 67 -1.44 -5.74 -21.02
CA SER A 67 -2.51 -6.71 -21.30
C SER A 67 -2.25 -7.60 -22.51
N VAL A 68 -1.27 -7.27 -23.37
CA VAL A 68 -0.96 -8.01 -24.60
C VAL A 68 0.25 -8.92 -24.40
N TYR A 69 1.29 -8.39 -23.74
CA TYR A 69 2.56 -9.07 -23.55
C TYR A 69 3.01 -8.97 -22.09
N HIS A 70 2.62 -9.92 -21.24
CA HIS A 70 2.99 -9.94 -19.81
C HIS A 70 4.51 -9.87 -19.55
N LYS A 71 5.36 -10.25 -20.52
CA LYS A 71 6.83 -10.07 -20.44
C LYS A 71 7.25 -8.60 -20.40
N GLN A 72 6.36 -7.67 -20.76
CA GLN A 72 6.58 -6.23 -20.72
C GLN A 72 6.18 -5.61 -19.38
N ASP A 73 5.62 -6.39 -18.45
CA ASP A 73 5.29 -5.90 -17.11
C ASP A 73 6.55 -5.43 -16.38
N GLN A 74 6.43 -4.36 -15.59
CA GLN A 74 7.53 -3.82 -14.81
C GLN A 74 7.05 -3.43 -13.42
N ALA A 75 7.88 -3.70 -12.43
CA ALA A 75 7.65 -3.29 -11.05
C ALA A 75 8.70 -2.26 -10.63
N PHE A 76 8.26 -1.28 -9.85
CA PHE A 76 9.09 -0.22 -9.30
C PHE A 76 8.76 -0.02 -7.82
N GLY A 77 9.77 0.24 -7.00
CA GLY A 77 9.62 0.66 -5.62
C GLY A 77 10.21 2.05 -5.45
N TYR A 78 9.43 2.98 -4.91
CA TYR A 78 9.85 4.32 -4.55
C TYR A 78 10.18 4.39 -3.06
N ASP A 79 11.41 4.78 -2.76
CA ASP A 79 11.84 5.06 -1.39
C ASP A 79 11.59 6.55 -1.10
N PRO A 80 10.64 6.89 -0.20
CA PRO A 80 10.34 8.28 0.13
C PRO A 80 11.48 8.99 0.88
N VAL A 81 12.41 8.26 1.51
CA VAL A 81 13.52 8.85 2.25
C VAL A 81 14.60 9.33 1.29
N SER A 82 14.91 8.54 0.25
CA SER A 82 15.90 8.92 -0.77
C SER A 82 15.31 9.65 -1.98
N ASP A 83 13.99 9.85 -2.00
CA ASP A 83 13.23 10.45 -3.10
C ASP A 83 13.61 9.84 -4.47
N SER A 84 13.65 8.51 -4.54
CA SER A 84 14.14 7.81 -5.73
C SER A 84 13.43 6.49 -5.99
N TRP A 85 13.24 6.18 -7.27
CA TRP A 85 12.72 4.91 -7.73
C TRP A 85 13.81 3.86 -7.92
N THR A 86 13.50 2.62 -7.58
CA THR A 86 14.29 1.43 -7.89
C THR A 86 13.44 0.48 -8.73
N ARG A 87 13.99 -0.01 -9.84
CA ARG A 87 13.34 -1.05 -10.65
C ARG A 87 13.48 -2.39 -9.95
N LEU A 88 12.37 -3.09 -9.77
CA LEU A 88 12.31 -4.38 -9.10
C LEU A 88 12.50 -5.53 -10.11
N PRO A 89 13.05 -6.67 -9.66
CA PRO A 89 13.27 -7.83 -10.52
C PRO A 89 11.95 -8.48 -10.92
N ALA A 90 11.90 -9.13 -12.09
CA ALA A 90 10.67 -9.74 -12.62
C ALA A 90 9.98 -10.74 -11.67
N ARG A 91 10.72 -11.37 -10.75
CA ARG A 91 10.15 -12.27 -9.73
C ARG A 91 9.17 -11.58 -8.75
N SER A 92 9.21 -10.26 -8.63
CA SER A 92 8.25 -9.49 -7.83
C SER A 92 6.89 -9.34 -8.54
N LEU A 93 6.80 -9.72 -9.81
CA LEU A 93 5.57 -9.68 -10.59
C LEU A 93 4.86 -11.03 -10.54
N HIS A 94 3.54 -10.97 -10.44
CA HIS A 94 2.65 -12.12 -10.63
C HIS A 94 1.53 -11.67 -11.58
N PRO A 95 1.11 -12.51 -12.55
CA PRO A 95 0.08 -12.15 -13.52
C PRO A 95 -1.22 -11.67 -12.85
N ASP A 96 -1.62 -12.37 -11.79
CA ASP A 96 -2.83 -12.11 -11.02
C ASP A 96 -2.61 -11.21 -9.79
N LEU A 97 -1.48 -10.49 -9.70
CA LEU A 97 -1.27 -9.55 -8.60
C LEU A 97 -2.43 -8.54 -8.58
N PHE A 98 -2.82 -8.01 -7.42
CA PHE A 98 -3.88 -6.98 -7.41
C PHE A 98 -3.66 -5.95 -6.33
N SER A 99 -2.85 -6.25 -5.31
CA SER A 99 -2.53 -5.31 -4.24
C SER A 99 -1.29 -5.75 -3.47
N GLY A 100 -0.91 -4.98 -2.47
CA GLY A 100 0.09 -5.31 -1.46
C GLY A 100 -0.14 -4.47 -0.20
N ALA A 101 0.20 -5.03 0.95
CA ALA A 101 0.08 -4.37 2.25
C ALA A 101 0.93 -5.10 3.29
N GLY A 102 1.28 -4.43 4.38
CA GLY A 102 1.87 -5.06 5.57
C GLY A 102 3.16 -5.87 5.34
N GLY A 103 3.95 -5.56 4.30
CA GLY A 103 5.15 -6.29 3.96
C GLY A 103 4.99 -7.36 2.88
N PHE A 104 3.80 -7.48 2.29
CA PHE A 104 3.47 -8.52 1.32
C PHE A 104 2.85 -7.96 0.04
N SER A 105 3.06 -8.67 -1.06
CA SER A 105 2.26 -8.56 -2.30
C SER A 105 1.23 -9.69 -2.35
N PHE A 106 0.08 -9.42 -2.95
CA PHE A 106 -1.03 -10.36 -3.07
C PHE A 106 -1.42 -10.58 -4.53
N ALA A 107 -1.71 -11.83 -4.85
CA ALA A 107 -2.25 -12.26 -6.11
C ALA A 107 -3.50 -13.12 -5.89
N CYS A 108 -4.50 -12.94 -6.75
CA CYS A 108 -5.77 -13.62 -6.68
C CYS A 108 -6.26 -13.88 -8.10
N GLY A 109 -6.22 -15.13 -8.54
CA GLY A 109 -6.52 -15.51 -9.91
C GLY A 109 -7.16 -16.89 -10.01
N PHE A 110 -7.65 -17.25 -11.19
CA PHE A 110 -8.16 -18.59 -11.45
C PHE A 110 -7.00 -19.57 -11.67
N GLY A 111 -7.09 -20.77 -11.09
CA GLY A 111 -6.14 -21.83 -11.37
C GLY A 111 -6.19 -22.26 -12.85
N SER A 112 -5.08 -22.76 -13.40
CA SER A 112 -5.02 -23.26 -14.79
C SER A 112 -5.68 -24.64 -14.98
N GLY A 113 -6.33 -25.18 -13.94
CA GLY A 113 -7.00 -26.48 -13.95
C GLY A 113 -8.48 -26.35 -14.30
N SER A 114 -9.16 -27.48 -14.49
CA SER A 114 -10.61 -27.54 -14.82
C SER A 114 -11.55 -27.11 -13.68
N GLY A 115 -11.00 -26.68 -12.54
CA GLY A 115 -11.75 -26.24 -11.36
C GLY A 115 -11.86 -24.72 -11.31
N SER A 116 -13.05 -24.20 -11.01
CA SER A 116 -13.35 -22.77 -10.80
C SER A 116 -12.74 -22.20 -9.49
N GLU A 117 -11.73 -22.85 -8.93
CA GLU A 117 -11.14 -22.48 -7.65
C GLU A 117 -10.21 -21.28 -7.81
N THR A 118 -10.48 -20.24 -7.01
CA THR A 118 -9.60 -19.07 -6.91
C THR A 118 -8.38 -19.43 -6.09
N ARG A 119 -7.20 -19.15 -6.65
CA ARG A 119 -5.93 -19.24 -5.93
C ARG A 119 -5.61 -17.88 -5.31
N PHE A 120 -5.39 -17.86 -4.00
CA PHE A 120 -4.82 -16.72 -3.30
C PHE A 120 -3.35 -16.99 -3.01
N SER A 121 -2.47 -16.10 -3.45
CA SER A 121 -1.03 -16.23 -3.29
C SER A 121 -0.44 -14.95 -2.73
N TYR A 122 0.63 -15.08 -1.94
CA TYR A 122 1.31 -13.94 -1.33
C TYR A 122 2.83 -14.10 -1.38
N ALA A 123 3.54 -12.98 -1.43
CA ALA A 123 5.00 -12.95 -1.44
C ALA A 123 5.53 -11.82 -0.54
N PRO A 124 6.56 -12.04 0.28
CA PRO A 124 7.22 -10.97 1.02
C PRO A 124 7.84 -9.93 0.07
N LEU A 125 7.67 -8.64 0.39
CA LEU A 125 8.25 -7.55 -0.38
C LEU A 125 9.74 -7.35 -0.07
N PRO A 126 10.53 -6.88 -1.06
CA PRO A 126 10.08 -6.46 -2.39
C PRO A 126 10.13 -7.54 -3.47
N ALA A 127 10.73 -8.71 -3.20
CA ALA A 127 10.94 -9.74 -4.23
C ALA A 127 11.16 -11.15 -3.63
N GLY A 128 10.43 -11.49 -2.57
CA GLY A 128 10.40 -12.81 -1.97
C GLY A 128 9.69 -13.85 -2.84
N PRO A 129 9.79 -15.15 -2.50
CA PRO A 129 9.09 -16.21 -3.21
C PRO A 129 7.57 -16.12 -2.99
N TRP A 130 6.81 -16.49 -4.01
CA TRP A 130 5.35 -16.63 -3.93
C TRP A 130 4.97 -17.91 -3.20
N THR A 131 4.01 -17.80 -2.30
CA THR A 131 3.41 -18.90 -1.55
C THR A 131 1.92 -18.94 -1.85
N ASP A 132 1.40 -20.12 -2.19
CA ASP A 132 -0.02 -20.33 -2.37
C ASP A 132 -0.66 -20.64 -1.02
N ALA A 133 -1.70 -19.90 -0.66
CA ALA A 133 -2.58 -20.26 0.44
C ALA A 133 -3.48 -21.43 0.01
N PRO A 134 -4.11 -22.15 0.95
CA PRO A 134 -5.17 -23.09 0.60
C PRO A 134 -6.30 -22.40 -0.18
N PRO A 135 -7.15 -23.16 -0.88
CA PRO A 135 -8.30 -22.60 -1.57
C PRO A 135 -9.21 -21.81 -0.64
N LEU A 136 -9.68 -20.65 -1.09
CA LEU A 136 -10.72 -19.88 -0.41
C LEU A 136 -12.04 -20.64 -0.41
N SER A 137 -12.86 -20.44 0.62
CA SER A 137 -14.20 -21.03 0.71
C SER A 137 -15.14 -20.47 -0.37
N PHE A 138 -14.88 -19.24 -0.82
CA PHE A 138 -15.63 -18.58 -1.88
C PHE A 138 -14.69 -18.08 -2.99
N SER A 139 -14.93 -18.57 -4.22
CA SER A 139 -14.27 -18.06 -5.42
C SER A 139 -14.51 -16.56 -5.59
N ARG A 140 -13.45 -15.81 -5.89
CA ARG A 140 -13.45 -14.34 -6.00
C ARG A 140 -12.27 -13.83 -6.84
N LEU A 141 -12.40 -12.63 -7.38
CA LEU A 141 -11.30 -11.86 -7.96
C LEU A 141 -11.25 -10.46 -7.33
N ASN A 142 -10.05 -9.88 -7.27
CA ASN A 142 -9.78 -8.54 -6.73
C ASN A 142 -10.47 -8.30 -5.37
N PRO A 143 -10.26 -9.16 -4.35
CA PRO A 143 -10.76 -8.90 -3.02
C PRO A 143 -10.00 -7.75 -2.36
N LEU A 144 -10.55 -7.19 -1.28
CA LEU A 144 -9.80 -6.32 -0.37
C LEU A 144 -8.95 -7.20 0.55
N VAL A 145 -7.74 -6.74 0.88
CA VAL A 145 -6.85 -7.46 1.81
C VAL A 145 -6.36 -6.54 2.90
N GLY A 146 -6.62 -6.92 4.15
CA GLY A 146 -5.99 -6.36 5.35
C GLY A 146 -4.88 -7.27 5.85
N VAL A 147 -3.76 -6.71 6.28
CA VAL A 147 -2.68 -7.44 6.96
C VAL A 147 -2.62 -7.02 8.40
N LEU A 148 -2.65 -8.01 9.29
CA LEU A 148 -2.59 -7.82 10.73
C LEU A 148 -1.14 -7.88 11.23
N ASP A 149 -0.90 -7.37 12.44
CA ASP A 149 0.46 -7.30 13.02
C ASP A 149 1.10 -8.67 13.27
N ASP A 150 0.28 -9.70 13.44
CA ASP A 150 0.72 -11.10 13.57
C ASP A 150 1.02 -11.77 12.21
N GLY A 151 0.84 -11.05 11.10
CA GLY A 151 1.05 -11.57 9.75
C GLY A 151 -0.14 -12.30 9.15
N SER A 152 -1.29 -12.32 9.83
CA SER A 152 -2.53 -12.87 9.28
C SER A 152 -3.13 -11.95 8.22
N PHE A 153 -3.89 -12.54 7.29
CA PHE A 153 -4.56 -11.85 6.20
C PHE A 153 -6.07 -11.91 6.33
N LEU A 154 -6.72 -10.76 6.29
CA LEU A 154 -8.18 -10.66 6.19
C LEU A 154 -8.55 -10.36 4.75
N VAL A 155 -9.32 -11.24 4.12
CA VAL A 155 -9.77 -11.13 2.73
C VAL A 155 -11.26 -10.83 2.71
N VAL A 156 -11.65 -9.70 2.11
CA VAL A 156 -13.03 -9.21 2.14
C VAL A 156 -13.56 -8.94 0.75
N GLY A 157 -14.77 -9.45 0.46
CA GLY A 157 -15.46 -9.21 -0.80
C GLY A 157 -14.66 -9.69 -2.02
N GLY A 158 -14.76 -8.98 -3.13
CA GLY A 158 -14.25 -9.44 -4.42
C GLY A 158 -15.38 -9.84 -5.35
N ALA A 159 -15.14 -9.82 -6.66
CA ALA A 159 -16.14 -10.29 -7.62
C ALA A 159 -16.16 -11.82 -7.61
N ARG A 160 -17.25 -12.41 -7.09
CA ARG A 160 -17.48 -13.85 -7.12
C ARG A 160 -17.92 -14.30 -8.51
N PHE A 161 -17.43 -15.47 -8.93
CA PHE A 161 -17.81 -16.07 -10.21
C PHE A 161 -18.39 -17.47 -10.00
N ILE A 162 -19.51 -17.76 -10.66
CA ILE A 162 -20.13 -19.09 -10.71
C ILE A 162 -20.31 -19.45 -12.18
N GLY A 163 -19.66 -20.54 -12.63
CA GLY A 163 -19.73 -20.97 -14.02
C GLY A 163 -19.19 -19.94 -15.02
N GLY A 164 -18.23 -19.09 -14.61
CA GLY A 164 -17.66 -18.02 -15.43
C GLY A 164 -18.49 -16.74 -15.52
N LEU A 165 -19.64 -16.68 -14.83
CA LEU A 165 -20.48 -15.47 -14.74
C LEU A 165 -20.31 -14.82 -13.37
N VAL A 166 -20.39 -13.49 -13.32
CA VAL A 166 -20.36 -12.73 -12.06
C VAL A 166 -21.61 -13.07 -11.26
N ASP A 167 -21.42 -13.47 -10.00
CA ASP A 167 -22.50 -13.73 -9.06
C ASP A 167 -23.02 -12.41 -8.49
N ILE A 168 -24.19 -11.98 -8.96
CA ILE A 168 -24.85 -10.74 -8.51
C ILE A 168 -25.41 -10.85 -7.08
N GLU A 169 -25.50 -12.06 -6.53
CA GLU A 169 -25.93 -12.32 -5.15
C GLU A 169 -24.73 -12.50 -4.20
N ASP A 170 -23.53 -12.05 -4.61
CA ASP A 170 -22.33 -12.26 -3.82
C ASP A 170 -22.50 -11.79 -2.38
N ARG A 171 -22.15 -12.70 -1.46
CA ARG A 171 -22.32 -12.48 -0.04
C ARG A 171 -21.32 -11.48 0.52
N LEU A 172 -20.36 -10.99 -0.27
CA LEU A 172 -19.24 -10.15 0.20
C LEU A 172 -18.51 -10.84 1.35
N ALA A 173 -18.18 -12.12 1.14
CA ALA A 173 -17.64 -12.99 2.16
C ALA A 173 -16.32 -12.43 2.74
N THR A 174 -16.14 -12.63 4.05
CA THR A 174 -14.94 -12.25 4.80
C THR A 174 -14.27 -13.53 5.26
N GLU A 175 -13.00 -13.72 4.93
CA GLU A 175 -12.21 -14.88 5.34
C GLU A 175 -10.90 -14.43 5.98
N LEU A 176 -10.56 -14.99 7.12
CA LEU A 176 -9.30 -14.75 7.83
C LEU A 176 -8.36 -15.93 7.61
N TYR A 177 -7.11 -15.65 7.27
CA TYR A 177 -6.07 -16.64 7.12
C TYR A 177 -4.89 -16.32 8.02
N ASP A 178 -4.57 -17.25 8.90
CA ASP A 178 -3.36 -17.22 9.72
C ASP A 178 -2.40 -18.31 9.21
N PRO A 179 -1.29 -17.94 8.54
CA PRO A 179 -0.28 -18.90 8.09
C PRO A 179 0.37 -19.70 9.25
N GLY A 180 0.38 -19.15 10.47
CA GLY A 180 0.99 -19.75 11.66
C GLY A 180 0.07 -20.71 12.42
N ALA A 181 -1.25 -20.55 12.33
CA ALA A 181 -2.24 -21.34 13.08
C ALA A 181 -2.74 -22.60 12.32
N GLY A 182 -1.87 -23.25 11.54
CA GLY A 182 -2.20 -24.46 10.79
C GLY A 182 -2.73 -24.20 9.37
N GLY A 183 -2.81 -22.92 8.96
CA GLY A 183 -2.97 -22.53 7.56
C GLY A 183 -4.32 -22.92 6.96
N ALA A 184 -5.43 -22.83 7.68
CA ALA A 184 -6.79 -22.95 7.13
C ALA A 184 -7.50 -21.60 7.14
N TRP A 185 -8.43 -21.38 6.21
CA TRP A 185 -9.27 -20.18 6.19
C TRP A 185 -10.40 -20.27 7.22
N GLU A 186 -10.59 -19.20 7.99
CA GLU A 186 -11.71 -19.00 8.90
C GLU A 186 -12.77 -18.11 8.21
N VAL A 187 -13.96 -18.65 7.95
CA VAL A 187 -15.08 -17.87 7.42
C VAL A 187 -15.70 -17.01 8.53
N CYS A 188 -15.67 -15.70 8.33
CA CYS A 188 -16.20 -14.70 9.27
C CYS A 188 -17.56 -14.15 8.81
N ALA A 189 -18.15 -13.27 9.62
CA ALA A 189 -19.33 -12.51 9.22
C ALA A 189 -19.06 -11.76 7.89
N PRO A 190 -19.96 -11.84 6.89
CA PRO A 190 -19.78 -11.14 5.62
C PRO A 190 -19.89 -9.62 5.79
N LEU A 191 -19.29 -8.86 4.86
CA LEU A 191 -19.46 -7.40 4.80
C LEU A 191 -20.96 -7.08 4.67
N PRO A 192 -21.47 -6.03 5.35
CA PRO A 192 -22.90 -5.72 5.36
C PRO A 192 -23.50 -5.58 3.96
N ALA A 193 -24.72 -6.10 3.78
CA ALA A 193 -25.37 -6.21 2.47
C ALA A 193 -25.65 -4.86 1.80
N GLU A 194 -25.68 -3.77 2.57
CA GLU A 194 -25.82 -2.40 2.10
C GLU A 194 -24.71 -2.01 1.11
N PHE A 195 -23.52 -2.62 1.22
CA PHE A 195 -22.43 -2.42 0.28
C PHE A 195 -22.72 -3.00 -1.13
N ARG A 196 -23.74 -3.87 -1.28
CA ARG A 196 -24.20 -4.40 -2.58
C ARG A 196 -25.01 -3.37 -3.38
N SER A 197 -25.73 -2.49 -2.69
CA SER A 197 -26.65 -1.53 -3.29
C SER A 197 -25.89 -0.39 -3.97
N GLY A 198 -25.69 -0.50 -5.29
CA GLY A 198 -25.06 0.56 -6.10
C GLY A 198 -24.26 0.13 -7.32
N GLY A 199 -24.34 -1.13 -7.75
CA GLY A 199 -23.45 -1.64 -8.81
C GLY A 199 -22.00 -1.80 -8.33
N SER A 200 -21.82 -1.97 -7.02
CA SER A 200 -20.54 -2.18 -6.34
C SER A 200 -19.88 -3.48 -6.79
N SER A 201 -19.20 -3.46 -7.93
CA SER A 201 -18.05 -4.35 -8.12
C SER A 201 -17.02 -4.05 -7.03
N SER A 202 -16.21 -5.04 -6.65
CA SER A 202 -15.16 -4.85 -5.63
C SER A 202 -14.15 -3.74 -5.97
N HIS A 203 -14.15 -3.26 -7.23
CA HIS A 203 -13.34 -2.15 -7.71
C HIS A 203 -13.79 -0.80 -7.13
N TRP A 204 -14.99 -0.74 -6.54
CA TRP A 204 -15.56 0.47 -5.93
C TRP A 204 -15.53 0.45 -4.41
N LEU A 205 -14.69 -0.41 -3.83
CA LEU A 205 -14.42 -0.40 -2.40
C LEU A 205 -12.96 0.00 -2.17
N SER A 206 -12.73 0.71 -1.07
CA SER A 206 -11.40 0.99 -0.54
C SER A 206 -11.32 0.45 0.88
N SER A 207 -10.12 0.06 1.30
CA SER A 207 -9.90 -0.45 2.65
C SER A 207 -8.57 -0.03 3.23
N CYS A 208 -8.53 0.09 4.55
CA CYS A 208 -7.30 0.28 5.29
C CYS A 208 -7.39 -0.36 6.68
N VAL A 209 -6.23 -0.64 7.28
CA VAL A 209 -6.14 -1.25 8.62
C VAL A 209 -5.72 -0.19 9.63
N LEU A 210 -6.47 -0.06 10.72
CA LEU A 210 -6.06 0.66 11.94
C LEU A 210 -5.44 -0.35 12.89
N ARG A 211 -4.11 -0.36 12.98
CA ARG A 211 -3.36 -1.45 13.64
C ARG A 211 -3.57 -1.45 15.14
N SER A 212 -3.52 -0.28 15.78
CA SER A 212 -3.71 -0.15 17.24
C SER A 212 -5.06 -0.69 17.72
N ARG A 213 -6.07 -0.69 16.85
CA ARG A 213 -7.43 -1.13 17.14
C ARG A 213 -7.78 -2.49 16.53
N ARG A 214 -6.88 -3.06 15.72
CA ARG A 214 -7.14 -4.27 14.92
C ARG A 214 -8.45 -4.19 14.13
N LEU A 215 -8.68 -3.06 13.45
CA LEU A 215 -9.85 -2.84 12.62
C LEU A 215 -9.47 -2.80 11.14
N LEU A 216 -10.15 -3.57 10.30
CA LEU A 216 -10.16 -3.34 8.85
C LEU A 216 -11.36 -2.45 8.51
N VAL A 217 -11.10 -1.22 8.11
CA VAL A 217 -12.13 -0.26 7.72
C VAL A 217 -12.35 -0.35 6.22
N VAL A 218 -13.61 -0.44 5.80
CA VAL A 218 -14.03 -0.49 4.39
C VAL A 218 -14.94 0.69 4.08
N LEU A 219 -14.67 1.36 2.96
CA LEU A 219 -15.46 2.47 2.45
C LEU A 219 -15.91 2.18 1.01
N GLY A 220 -17.19 2.39 0.73
CA GLY A 220 -17.74 2.39 -0.64
C GLY A 220 -17.46 3.71 -1.35
N THR A 221 -16.78 3.64 -2.50
CA THR A 221 -16.21 4.80 -3.21
C THR A 221 -17.24 5.85 -3.59
N TYR A 222 -18.42 5.42 -4.08
CA TYR A 222 -19.50 6.30 -4.52
C TYR A 222 -20.60 6.47 -3.49
N SER A 223 -20.85 5.45 -2.67
CA SER A 223 -21.93 5.46 -1.69
C SER A 223 -21.56 6.23 -0.42
N GLY A 224 -20.26 6.27 -0.08
CA GLY A 224 -19.78 6.79 1.19
C GLY A 224 -20.15 5.91 2.38
N LEU A 225 -20.61 4.68 2.14
CA LEU A 225 -20.89 3.72 3.21
C LEU A 225 -19.59 3.25 3.84
N LEU A 226 -19.54 3.26 5.16
CA LEU A 226 -18.39 2.92 5.98
C LEU A 226 -18.79 1.82 6.97
N SER A 227 -17.97 0.79 7.07
CA SER A 227 -18.05 -0.21 8.14
C SER A 227 -16.64 -0.69 8.48
N ALA A 228 -16.45 -1.26 9.66
CA ALA A 228 -15.17 -1.84 10.04
C ALA A 228 -15.37 -3.23 10.62
N PHE A 229 -14.47 -4.14 10.24
CA PHE A 229 -14.40 -5.46 10.82
C PHE A 229 -13.51 -5.41 12.07
N ASP A 230 -14.10 -5.74 13.22
CA ASP A 230 -13.36 -5.96 14.46
C ASP A 230 -12.79 -7.36 14.46
N VAL A 231 -11.47 -7.44 14.31
CA VAL A 231 -10.77 -8.73 14.26
C VAL A 231 -10.93 -9.48 15.57
N ALA A 232 -10.89 -8.83 16.73
CA ALA A 232 -10.99 -9.53 18.01
C ALA A 232 -12.38 -10.15 18.22
N ARG A 233 -13.42 -9.46 17.76
CA ARG A 233 -14.81 -9.91 17.89
C ARG A 233 -15.30 -10.78 16.73
N ARG A 234 -14.59 -10.78 15.60
CA ARG A 234 -15.01 -11.40 14.33
C ARG A 234 -16.34 -10.86 13.80
N GLU A 235 -16.60 -9.58 14.04
CA GLU A 235 -17.88 -8.92 13.76
C GLU A 235 -17.68 -7.62 12.96
N TRP A 236 -18.61 -7.33 12.06
CA TRP A 236 -18.69 -6.02 11.42
C TRP A 236 -19.44 -5.02 12.30
N ALA A 237 -18.89 -3.82 12.43
CA ALA A 237 -19.59 -2.69 13.01
C ALA A 237 -20.79 -2.28 12.14
N PRO A 238 -21.83 -1.67 12.74
CA PRO A 238 -22.96 -1.14 11.98
C PRO A 238 -22.51 -0.20 10.87
N VAL A 239 -23.22 -0.24 9.74
CA VAL A 239 -22.94 0.63 8.60
C VAL A 239 -23.22 2.09 8.97
N ARG A 240 -22.28 2.96 8.64
CA ARG A 240 -22.39 4.42 8.83
C ARG A 240 -22.13 5.11 7.48
N ALA A 241 -22.52 6.38 7.36
CA ALA A 241 -22.29 7.16 6.15
C ALA A 241 -21.23 8.25 6.41
N LEU A 242 -20.22 8.30 5.55
CA LEU A 242 -19.13 9.28 5.56
C LEU A 242 -19.09 9.96 4.20
N ARG A 243 -19.85 11.06 4.04
CA ARG A 243 -19.98 11.76 2.77
C ARG A 243 -19.85 13.28 2.95
N PRO A 244 -18.64 13.84 2.74
CA PRO A 244 -18.48 15.29 2.66
C PRO A 244 -19.33 15.88 1.53
N ALA A 245 -19.73 17.14 1.67
CA ALA A 245 -20.54 17.82 0.67
C ALA A 245 -19.80 17.94 -0.68
N GLY A 246 -20.52 17.72 -1.78
CA GLY A 246 -19.98 17.86 -3.13
C GLY A 246 -19.03 16.74 -3.58
N VAL A 247 -18.84 15.69 -2.78
CA VAL A 247 -17.98 14.53 -3.15
C VAL A 247 -18.66 13.67 -4.22
N LEU A 248 -17.95 13.51 -5.34
CA LEU A 248 -18.31 12.68 -6.49
C LEU A 248 -17.87 11.23 -6.26
N LEU A 249 -16.62 11.06 -5.82
CA LEU A 249 -16.03 9.77 -5.45
C LEU A 249 -15.01 9.98 -4.33
N SER A 250 -14.84 8.94 -3.51
CA SER A 250 -13.89 8.98 -2.40
C SER A 250 -13.21 7.64 -2.17
N SER A 251 -12.03 7.64 -1.55
CA SER A 251 -11.31 6.44 -1.15
C SER A 251 -10.71 6.68 0.23
N LEU A 252 -10.72 5.65 1.07
CA LEU A 252 -10.15 5.68 2.41
C LEU A 252 -8.74 5.08 2.40
N VAL A 253 -7.79 5.82 2.99
CA VAL A 253 -6.42 5.35 3.18
C VAL A 253 -6.00 5.52 4.64
N ALA A 254 -5.07 4.68 5.10
CA ALA A 254 -4.43 4.85 6.40
C ALA A 254 -3.07 5.55 6.24
N CYS A 255 -2.81 6.53 7.10
CA CYS A 255 -1.54 7.22 7.21
C CYS A 255 -1.02 7.05 8.64
N GLY A 256 -0.30 5.94 8.88
CA GLY A 256 -0.05 5.47 10.24
C GLY A 256 -1.36 5.05 10.89
N GLU A 257 -1.66 5.61 12.08
CA GLU A 257 -2.92 5.36 12.80
C GLU A 257 -4.05 6.36 12.47
N LYS A 258 -3.83 7.24 11.48
CA LYS A 258 -4.85 8.21 11.04
C LYS A 258 -5.62 7.69 9.82
N LEU A 259 -6.93 7.87 9.83
CA LEU A 259 -7.76 7.71 8.65
C LEU A 259 -7.77 9.00 7.84
N VAL A 260 -7.49 8.87 6.55
CA VAL A 260 -7.58 9.99 5.61
C VAL A 260 -8.57 9.60 4.52
N LEU A 261 -9.64 10.38 4.42
CA LEU A 261 -10.55 10.34 3.29
C LEU A 261 -9.92 11.14 2.16
N THR A 262 -9.85 10.55 0.99
CA THR A 262 -9.39 11.17 -0.24
C THR A 262 -10.57 11.25 -1.19
N GLY A 263 -10.72 12.32 -1.94
CA GLY A 263 -11.91 12.41 -2.79
C GLY A 263 -11.89 13.54 -3.79
N LEU A 264 -12.66 13.33 -4.85
CA LEU A 264 -12.90 14.32 -5.88
C LEU A 264 -14.24 15.01 -5.60
N CYS A 265 -14.21 16.34 -5.59
CA CYS A 265 -15.38 17.18 -5.41
C CYS A 265 -15.71 17.94 -6.68
N SER A 266 -17.00 18.20 -6.91
CA SER A 266 -17.43 19.26 -7.82
C SER A 266 -16.97 20.62 -7.28
N ALA A 267 -16.44 21.50 -8.14
CA ALA A 267 -16.16 22.87 -7.73
C ALA A 267 -17.46 23.58 -7.31
N PRO A 268 -17.42 24.46 -6.29
CA PRO A 268 -18.58 25.27 -5.96
C PRO A 268 -18.87 26.26 -7.11
N PRO A 269 -20.16 26.49 -7.45
CA PRO A 269 -20.52 27.47 -8.46
C PRO A 269 -20.05 28.87 -8.04
N GLY A 270 -19.35 29.57 -8.94
CA GLY A 270 -18.91 30.96 -8.74
C GLY A 270 -17.46 31.18 -8.26
N ALA A 271 -16.61 30.15 -8.21
CA ALA A 271 -15.19 30.31 -7.89
C ALA A 271 -14.32 30.87 -9.04
N GLY A 272 -14.90 31.00 -10.25
CA GLY A 272 -14.29 31.71 -11.38
C GLY A 272 -14.71 33.17 -11.39
N GLY A 273 -13.78 34.09 -11.13
CA GLY A 273 -14.00 35.53 -11.27
C GLY A 273 -13.99 36.00 -12.73
N GLY A 274 -14.81 35.39 -13.60
CA GLY A 274 -14.94 35.73 -15.01
C GLY A 274 -16.15 35.06 -15.66
N ASP A 275 -16.61 35.60 -16.79
CA ASP A 275 -17.83 35.24 -17.54
C ASP A 275 -17.83 33.82 -18.18
N VAL A 276 -17.03 32.89 -17.64
CA VAL A 276 -17.02 31.48 -18.01
C VAL A 276 -17.13 30.67 -16.73
N GLU A 277 -18.25 29.98 -16.56
CA GLU A 277 -18.44 28.96 -15.52
C GLU A 277 -17.43 27.83 -15.76
N GLU A 278 -16.25 27.94 -15.17
CA GLU A 278 -15.26 26.86 -15.19
C GLU A 278 -15.73 25.78 -14.21
N GLU A 279 -16.62 24.89 -14.67
CA GLU A 279 -17.07 23.68 -13.96
C GLU A 279 -15.89 22.70 -13.80
N GLY A 280 -14.98 23.01 -12.88
CA GLY A 280 -13.84 22.15 -12.58
C GLY A 280 -14.12 21.13 -11.48
N CYS A 281 -13.30 20.09 -11.40
CA CYS A 281 -13.23 19.23 -10.22
C CYS A 281 -12.06 19.63 -9.31
N VAL A 282 -12.18 19.35 -8.02
CA VAL A 282 -11.13 19.62 -7.03
C VAL A 282 -10.87 18.36 -6.22
N PHE A 283 -9.62 17.93 -6.14
CA PHE A 283 -9.22 16.80 -5.31
C PHE A 283 -8.83 17.26 -3.91
N ARG A 284 -9.42 16.64 -2.88
CA ARG A 284 -9.30 17.05 -1.47
C ARG A 284 -8.95 15.87 -0.58
N LEU A 285 -8.30 16.18 0.54
CA LEU A 285 -7.97 15.26 1.62
C LEU A 285 -8.63 15.74 2.90
N TRP A 286 -9.22 14.80 3.65
CA TRP A 286 -9.78 15.05 4.96
C TRP A 286 -9.26 14.05 5.98
N GLU A 287 -8.88 14.53 7.16
CA GLU A 287 -8.66 13.67 8.33
C GLU A 287 -10.02 13.25 8.90
N VAL A 288 -10.16 11.96 9.19
CA VAL A 288 -11.40 11.36 9.69
C VAL A 288 -11.15 10.77 11.08
N ASP A 289 -11.95 11.19 12.05
CA ASP A 289 -12.03 10.49 13.33
C ASP A 289 -13.02 9.32 13.21
N TYR A 290 -12.53 8.09 13.39
CA TYR A 290 -13.36 6.89 13.20
C TYR A 290 -14.55 6.80 14.16
N GLU A 291 -14.41 7.28 15.41
CA GLU A 291 -15.44 7.14 16.44
C GLU A 291 -16.59 8.11 16.19
N SER A 292 -16.26 9.40 16.09
CA SER A 292 -17.22 10.49 15.90
C SER A 292 -17.67 10.65 14.45
N LEU A 293 -16.91 10.10 13.48
CA LEU A 293 -17.04 10.39 12.05
C LEU A 293 -16.90 11.88 11.71
N SER A 294 -16.22 12.64 12.57
CA SER A 294 -15.88 14.03 12.26
C SER A 294 -14.86 14.06 11.12
N ILE A 295 -15.05 15.03 10.22
CA ILE A 295 -14.24 15.20 9.01
C ILE A 295 -13.62 16.59 9.04
N SER A 296 -12.30 16.67 8.90
CA SER A 296 -11.57 17.94 8.85
C SER A 296 -10.74 18.01 7.58
N GLU A 297 -10.96 19.02 6.74
CA GLU A 297 -10.15 19.20 5.53
C GLU A 297 -8.70 19.54 5.89
N ILE A 298 -7.75 18.83 5.29
CA ILE A 298 -6.31 18.99 5.59
C ILE A 298 -5.49 19.40 4.37
N ALA A 299 -5.96 19.12 3.15
CA ALA A 299 -5.25 19.50 1.93
C ALA A 299 -6.18 19.57 0.71
N VAL A 300 -5.81 20.44 -0.22
CA VAL A 300 -6.39 20.52 -1.57
C VAL A 300 -5.26 20.33 -2.58
N MET A 301 -5.44 19.47 -3.58
CA MET A 301 -4.44 19.25 -4.62
C MET A 301 -4.39 20.44 -5.57
N PRO A 302 -3.20 21.03 -5.83
CA PRO A 302 -3.03 22.06 -6.85
C PRO A 302 -3.47 21.58 -8.24
N ARG A 303 -4.12 22.45 -9.01
CA ARG A 303 -4.65 22.12 -10.36
C ARG A 303 -3.54 21.67 -11.31
N GLU A 304 -2.34 22.23 -11.18
CA GLU A 304 -1.17 21.89 -11.99
C GLU A 304 -0.67 20.47 -11.74
N LEU A 305 -0.85 19.94 -10.52
CA LEU A 305 -0.55 18.55 -10.24
C LEU A 305 -1.68 17.64 -10.70
N MET A 306 -2.92 18.08 -10.52
CA MET A 306 -4.10 17.31 -10.93
C MET A 306 -4.01 17.00 -12.44
N SER A 307 -3.70 17.99 -13.28
CA SER A 307 -3.57 17.80 -14.73
C SER A 307 -2.42 16.88 -15.18
N LEU A 308 -1.49 16.52 -14.29
CA LEU A 308 -0.39 15.58 -14.57
C LEU A 308 -0.75 14.13 -14.31
N VAL A 309 -1.74 13.88 -13.44
CA VAL A 309 -2.20 12.54 -13.07
C VAL A 309 -3.57 12.21 -13.66
N PHE A 310 -4.26 13.21 -14.20
CA PHE A 310 -5.68 13.13 -14.45
C PHE A 310 -6.13 14.10 -15.57
N GLU A 311 -7.03 13.63 -16.44
CA GLU A 311 -7.77 14.41 -17.44
C GLU A 311 -9.29 14.26 -17.17
N GLU A 312 -10.06 15.34 -17.28
CA GLU A 312 -11.48 15.45 -16.85
C GLU A 312 -12.43 14.36 -17.36
N SER A 313 -12.09 13.57 -18.38
CA SER A 313 -12.92 12.45 -18.84
C SER A 313 -12.74 11.13 -18.09
N GLU A 314 -11.74 10.99 -17.21
CA GLU A 314 -11.29 9.68 -16.69
C GLU A 314 -11.39 9.52 -15.15
N PHE A 315 -12.34 10.17 -14.46
CA PHE A 315 -12.32 10.25 -12.98
C PHE A 315 -12.31 8.88 -12.27
N ALA A 316 -12.85 7.85 -12.92
CA ALA A 316 -12.94 6.50 -12.38
C ALA A 316 -11.60 5.79 -12.21
N SER A 317 -10.52 6.27 -12.84
CA SER A 317 -9.19 5.64 -12.79
C SER A 317 -8.25 6.27 -11.75
N LEU A 318 -8.63 7.38 -11.12
CA LEU A 318 -7.85 8.00 -10.06
C LEU A 318 -7.85 7.09 -8.82
N ARG A 319 -6.66 6.82 -8.26
CA ARG A 319 -6.45 5.97 -7.08
C ARG A 319 -5.53 6.64 -6.09
N CYS A 320 -5.70 6.25 -4.83
CA CYS A 320 -4.93 6.78 -3.71
C CYS A 320 -4.38 5.67 -2.85
N VAL A 321 -3.18 5.90 -2.31
CA VAL A 321 -2.48 4.99 -1.41
C VAL A 321 -1.90 5.81 -0.27
N GLY A 322 -2.15 5.37 0.98
CA GLY A 322 -1.60 6.02 2.17
C GLY A 322 -0.48 5.21 2.81
N ALA A 323 0.52 5.90 3.36
CA ALA A 323 1.57 5.32 4.19
C ALA A 323 2.28 6.37 5.04
N GLU A 324 2.36 6.18 6.37
CA GLU A 324 3.17 6.99 7.31
C GLU A 324 3.19 8.51 7.03
N GLY A 325 2.00 9.12 6.95
CA GLY A 325 1.86 10.57 6.70
C GLY A 325 2.03 11.00 5.24
N LEU A 326 2.13 10.05 4.30
CA LEU A 326 2.15 10.29 2.87
C LEU A 326 0.88 9.77 2.23
N VAL A 327 0.29 10.56 1.34
CA VAL A 327 -0.80 10.13 0.45
C VAL A 327 -0.35 10.24 -0.99
N TYR A 328 -0.19 9.11 -1.65
CA TYR A 328 0.13 9.01 -3.07
C TYR A 328 -1.14 9.02 -3.90
N VAL A 329 -1.11 9.76 -5.00
CA VAL A 329 -2.21 9.88 -5.97
C VAL A 329 -1.66 9.53 -7.34
N PHE A 330 -2.33 8.62 -8.04
CA PHE A 330 -1.91 8.13 -9.36
C PHE A 330 -3.12 7.70 -10.19
N ASN A 331 -2.87 7.46 -11.48
CA ASN A 331 -3.85 6.92 -12.41
C ASN A 331 -3.64 5.40 -12.58
N GLU A 332 -4.69 4.62 -12.36
CA GLU A 332 -4.67 3.16 -12.57
C GLU A 332 -4.66 2.79 -14.06
N ASP A 333 -5.22 3.64 -14.92
CA ASP A 333 -5.19 3.47 -16.36
C ASP A 333 -3.95 4.10 -16.98
N HIS A 334 -3.69 3.77 -18.25
CA HIS A 334 -2.58 4.35 -18.98
C HIS A 334 -2.69 5.87 -19.02
N HIS A 335 -1.86 6.55 -18.23
CA HIS A 335 -1.78 8.00 -18.23
C HIS A 335 -0.32 8.47 -18.36
N ARG A 336 -0.14 9.62 -19.02
CA ARG A 336 1.13 10.24 -19.44
C ARG A 336 2.32 9.92 -18.51
N GLY A 337 3.17 9.00 -18.95
CA GLY A 337 4.43 8.66 -18.27
C GLY A 337 4.27 8.01 -16.88
N TYR A 338 3.07 7.53 -16.53
CA TYR A 338 2.74 6.93 -15.23
C TYR A 338 3.08 7.84 -14.06
N THR A 339 2.77 9.12 -14.21
CA THR A 339 3.03 10.13 -13.18
C THR A 339 2.24 9.82 -11.92
N ALA A 340 2.90 9.98 -10.77
CA ALA A 340 2.27 9.98 -9.46
C ALA A 340 2.63 11.25 -8.70
N CYS A 341 1.73 11.70 -7.85
CA CYS A 341 1.89 12.81 -6.93
C CYS A 341 1.85 12.31 -5.49
N VAL A 342 2.43 13.07 -4.58
CA VAL A 342 2.39 12.79 -3.15
C VAL A 342 2.02 14.03 -2.36
N CYS A 343 1.18 13.85 -1.35
CA CYS A 343 0.89 14.82 -0.32
C CYS A 343 1.58 14.38 0.98
N GLU A 344 2.42 15.26 1.53
CA GLU A 344 3.07 15.09 2.83
C GLU A 344 2.17 15.75 3.90
N ILE A 345 1.57 14.93 4.75
CA ILE A 345 0.72 15.36 5.86
C ILE A 345 1.63 15.76 7.02
N GLY A 346 1.85 17.07 7.14
CA GLY A 346 2.62 17.66 8.24
C GLY A 346 1.87 17.58 9.58
N ARG A 347 2.59 17.87 10.68
CA ARG A 347 1.98 17.98 12.02
C ARG A 347 0.99 19.14 12.14
N ARG A 348 1.09 20.14 11.27
CA ARG A 348 0.16 21.27 11.15
C ARG A 348 -0.05 21.58 9.66
N PRO A 349 -1.27 21.94 9.23
CA PRO A 349 -1.53 22.37 7.87
C PRO A 349 -0.77 23.67 7.54
N PRO A 350 -0.51 23.96 6.25
CA PRO A 350 -0.95 23.19 5.09
C PRO A 350 -0.08 21.94 4.82
N CYS A 351 -0.71 20.87 4.33
CA CYS A 351 0.03 19.73 3.79
C CYS A 351 0.79 20.14 2.52
N ARG A 352 1.89 19.45 2.22
CA ARG A 352 2.75 19.80 1.07
C ARG A 352 2.54 18.82 -0.07
N TRP A 353 2.16 19.34 -1.23
CA TRP A 353 2.03 18.55 -2.46
C TRP A 353 3.28 18.64 -3.32
N ARG A 354 3.64 17.53 -3.95
CA ARG A 354 4.69 17.49 -4.99
C ARG A 354 4.46 16.35 -5.98
N LYS A 355 5.07 16.50 -7.16
CA LYS A 355 5.21 15.42 -8.14
C LYS A 355 6.32 14.45 -7.70
N LEU A 356 6.15 13.16 -7.93
CA LEU A 356 7.23 12.19 -7.78
C LEU A 356 8.23 12.28 -8.95
N PRO A 357 9.50 11.88 -8.74
CA PRO A 357 10.45 11.72 -9.85
C PRO A 357 9.90 10.77 -10.93
N PRO A 358 10.31 10.93 -12.20
CA PRO A 358 9.88 10.01 -13.25
C PRO A 358 10.41 8.59 -13.00
N LEU A 359 9.67 7.60 -13.50
CA LEU A 359 10.10 6.20 -13.43
C LEU A 359 11.40 5.98 -14.21
N PRO A 360 12.30 5.11 -13.73
CA PRO A 360 13.59 4.87 -14.37
C PRO A 360 13.41 4.11 -15.67
N GLY A 361 14.00 4.64 -16.75
CA GLY A 361 13.96 4.04 -18.08
C GLY A 361 14.87 2.80 -18.24
N PRO A 362 14.67 1.99 -19.30
CA PRO A 362 13.60 2.11 -20.30
C PRO A 362 12.24 1.65 -19.77
N LEU A 363 11.18 2.36 -20.17
CA LEU A 363 9.78 2.09 -19.81
C LEU A 363 9.02 1.46 -20.98
N ASN A 364 8.29 0.39 -20.69
CA ASN A 364 7.34 -0.23 -21.60
C ASN A 364 5.99 0.50 -21.51
N ARG A 365 5.12 0.20 -22.48
CA ARG A 365 3.72 0.62 -22.40
C ARG A 365 2.95 -0.29 -21.45
N PHE A 366 2.32 0.29 -20.44
CA PHE A 366 1.40 -0.37 -19.52
C PHE A 366 -0.01 0.11 -19.85
N HIS A 367 -0.97 -0.81 -19.79
CA HIS A 367 -2.39 -0.53 -19.92
C HIS A 367 -3.05 -0.33 -18.56
N LYS A 368 -2.50 -0.97 -17.51
CA LYS A 368 -2.97 -0.85 -16.13
C LYS A 368 -1.80 -0.69 -15.18
N VAL A 369 -2.03 -0.02 -14.07
CA VAL A 369 -1.07 0.18 -12.98
C VAL A 369 -1.70 -0.26 -11.68
N VAL A 370 -1.07 -1.22 -11.02
CA VAL A 370 -1.40 -1.57 -9.63
C VAL A 370 -0.38 -0.89 -8.73
N ALA A 371 -0.85 -0.10 -7.76
CA ALA A 371 0.04 0.54 -6.80
C ALA A 371 -0.46 0.38 -5.37
N PHE A 372 0.49 0.31 -4.45
CA PHE A 372 0.23 0.16 -3.02
C PHE A 372 1.46 0.65 -2.24
N ALA A 373 1.30 0.90 -0.95
CA ALA A 373 2.41 1.27 -0.09
C ALA A 373 2.54 0.26 1.04
N SER A 374 3.76 -0.17 1.28
CA SER A 374 4.00 -1.31 2.15
C SER A 374 5.43 -1.28 2.68
N PRO A 375 5.66 -1.68 3.96
CA PRO A 375 7.01 -1.85 4.45
C PRO A 375 7.74 -2.91 3.64
N ILE A 376 9.07 -2.90 3.67
CA ILE A 376 9.88 -3.86 2.93
C ILE A 376 10.71 -4.73 3.87
N ASN A 377 10.86 -6.00 3.51
CA ASN A 377 11.74 -6.90 4.23
C ASN A 377 13.13 -6.89 3.58
N PHE A 378 13.99 -5.96 4.02
CA PHE A 378 15.34 -5.82 3.48
C PHE A 378 16.27 -7.00 3.80
N HIS A 379 15.96 -7.85 4.79
CA HIS A 379 16.76 -9.07 5.04
C HIS A 379 16.77 -10.00 3.83
N SER A 380 15.67 -10.05 3.07
CA SER A 380 15.59 -10.81 1.82
C SER A 380 16.51 -10.28 0.72
N LEU A 381 17.04 -9.07 0.89
CA LEU A 381 17.95 -8.40 -0.04
C LEU A 381 19.41 -8.42 0.43
N LEU A 382 19.70 -8.95 1.62
CA LEU A 382 21.07 -9.00 2.11
C LEU A 382 21.91 -9.94 1.24
N PRO A 383 23.13 -9.53 0.84
CA PRO A 383 24.04 -10.41 0.10
C PRO A 383 24.33 -11.69 0.88
N ALA A 384 24.72 -12.77 0.20
CA ALA A 384 25.15 -14.00 0.87
C ALA A 384 26.30 -13.71 1.86
N PRO A 385 26.37 -14.41 3.02
CA PRO A 385 27.46 -14.22 3.95
C PRO A 385 28.79 -14.57 3.27
N PRO A 386 29.89 -13.84 3.59
CA PRO A 386 31.21 -14.23 3.10
C PRO A 386 31.55 -15.65 3.58
N PRO A 387 32.28 -16.43 2.78
CA PRO A 387 32.70 -17.77 3.19
C PRO A 387 33.49 -17.70 4.51
N PRO A 388 33.42 -18.75 5.35
CA PRO A 388 34.25 -18.83 6.54
C PRO A 388 35.73 -18.71 6.14
N PRO A 389 36.57 -18.10 6.99
CA PRO A 389 38.01 -18.09 6.72
C PRO A 389 38.49 -19.54 6.59
N ALA A 390 39.38 -19.80 5.63
CA ALA A 390 40.00 -21.11 5.48
C ALA A 390 40.66 -21.48 6.83
N PRO A 391 40.56 -22.75 7.27
CA PRO A 391 41.31 -23.17 8.44
C PRO A 391 42.80 -22.97 8.16
N ASP A 392 43.46 -22.24 9.06
CA ASP A 392 44.92 -22.00 9.03
C ASP A 392 45.72 -23.30 9.13
#